data_AF-A0A922WMD7-F1
#
_entry.id   AF-A0A922WMD7-F1
#
_cell.length_a   1.000
_cell.length_b   1.000
_cell.length_c   1.000
_cell.angle_alpha   90.00
_cell.angle_beta   90.00
_cell.angle_gamma   90.00
#
_symmetry.space_group_name_H-M   'P 1'
#
loop_
_entity.id
_entity.type
_entity.pdbx_description
1 polymer ?
#
loop_
_entity_poly.entity_id
_entity_poly.type
_entity_poly.pdbx_seq_one_letter_code
_entity_poly.pdbx_strand_id
1 'polypeptide(L)' 'MGVPNFKYVAKAVEGGCWRIWNRRTSRWWGNPLSFYPEELLAELNGPNRIERIIELCKRK' A
#
# COMPACT_ATOMS: atom_id res chain seq x y z
N MET A 1 -13.46 2.54 -20.32
CA MET A 1 -13.03 1.72 -19.16
C MET A 1 -12.45 2.67 -18.12
N GLY A 2 -13.19 2.96 -17.05
CA GLY A 2 -12.71 3.87 -16.01
C GLY A 2 -11.56 3.20 -15.28
N VAL A 3 -10.34 3.73 -15.42
CA VAL A 3 -9.21 3.27 -14.61
C VAL A 3 -9.62 3.34 -13.14
N PRO A 4 -9.62 2.22 -12.39
CA PRO A 4 -9.97 2.25 -10.98
C PRO A 4 -9.09 3.28 -10.29
N ASN A 5 -9.72 4.27 -9.66
CA ASN A 5 -9.01 5.38 -9.05
C ASN A 5 -8.43 4.94 -7.70
N PHE A 6 -7.44 4.03 -7.73
CA PHE A 6 -6.74 3.55 -6.55
C PHE A 6 -5.96 4.69 -5.89
N LYS A 7 -6.42 5.18 -4.75
CA LYS A 7 -5.74 6.25 -4.00
C LYS A 7 -4.32 5.86 -3.60
N TYR A 8 -4.08 4.57 -3.35
CA TYR A 8 -2.80 3.98 -3.00
C TYR A 8 -2.37 2.98 -4.09
N VAL A 9 -1.08 2.96 -4.43
CA VAL A 9 -0.51 2.08 -5.46
C VAL A 9 0.76 1.43 -4.93
N ALA A 10 0.88 0.10 -5.01
CA ALA A 10 2.12 -0.59 -4.71
C ALA A 10 3.13 -0.37 -5.86
N LYS A 11 4.35 0.09 -5.53
CA LYS A 11 5.46 0.21 -6.45
C LYS A 11 6.62 -0.63 -5.99
N ALA A 12 7.22 -1.39 -6.90
CA ALA A 12 8.51 -2.01 -6.66
C ALA A 12 9.58 -0.91 -6.56
N VAL A 13 10.42 -0.99 -5.54
CA VAL A 13 11.59 -0.15 -5.32
C VAL A 13 12.82 -1.04 -5.51
N GLU A 14 13.93 -0.47 -6.00
CA GLU A 14 15.20 -1.19 -6.10
C GLU A 14 15.56 -1.89 -4.79
N GLY A 15 16.02 -3.14 -4.89
CA GLY A 15 16.31 -4.02 -3.74
C GLY A 15 15.20 -5.03 -3.41
N GLY A 16 14.27 -5.31 -4.34
CA GLY A 16 13.24 -6.34 -4.16
C GLY A 16 12.16 -6.00 -3.14
N CYS A 17 12.11 -4.74 -2.69
CA CYS A 17 11.13 -4.25 -1.75
C CYS A 17 10.00 -3.53 -2.47
N TRP A 18 8.78 -3.71 -1.99
CA TRP A 18 7.59 -3.01 -2.41
C TRP A 18 7.30 -1.83 -1.48
N ARG A 19 6.87 -0.71 -2.03
CA ARG A 19 6.48 0.45 -1.23
C ARG A 19 5.18 1.04 -1.76
N ILE A 20 4.36 1.54 -0.85
CA ILE A 20 3.05 2.06 -1.21
C ILE A 20 3.17 3.55 -1.52
N TRP A 21 2.72 3.94 -2.70
CA TRP A 21 2.65 5.33 -3.14
C TRP A 21 1.24 5.87 -2.95
N ASN A 22 1.10 6.97 -2.20
CA ASN A 22 -0.15 7.68 -2.10
C ASN A 22 -0.25 8.70 -3.23
N ARG A 23 -1.16 8.47 -4.18
CA ARG A 23 -1.38 9.38 -5.33
C ARG A 23 -2.01 10.71 -4.93
N ARG A 24 -2.71 10.78 -3.79
CA ARG A 24 -3.39 12.00 -3.33
C ARG A 24 -2.44 12.99 -2.67
N THR A 25 -1.44 12.49 -1.95
CA THR A 25 -0.44 13.33 -1.27
C THR A 25 0.91 13.34 -1.97
N SER A 26 1.05 12.54 -3.04
CA SER A 26 2.32 12.32 -3.77
C SER A 26 3.48 11.97 -2.81
N ARG A 27 3.20 11.12 -1.82
CA ARG A 27 4.14 10.70 -0.80
C ARG A 27 4.15 9.19 -0.64
N TRP A 28 5.31 8.66 -0.27
CA TRP A 28 5.45 7.27 0.16
C TRP A 28 4.70 7.05 1.47
N TRP A 29 3.90 5.99 1.50
CA TRP A 29 3.17 5.55 2.67
C TRP A 29 3.95 4.42 3.34
N GLY A 30 4.31 4.62 4.61
CA GLY A 30 4.97 3.62 5.44
C GLY A 30 6.38 3.22 4.99
N ASN A 31 6.79 2.04 5.47
CA ASN A 31 8.08 1.42 5.22
C ASN A 31 8.06 0.51 3.99
N PRO A 32 9.22 0.26 3.36
CA PRO A 32 9.35 -0.78 2.34
C PRO A 32 9.03 -2.16 2.92
N LEU A 33 8.22 -2.91 2.18
CA LEU A 33 7.75 -4.26 2.47
C LEU A 33 8.50 -5.23 1.57
N SER A 34 9.06 -6.30 2.12
CA SER A 34 9.80 -7.28 1.30
C SER A 34 8.89 -8.14 0.41
N PHE A 35 7.57 -8.12 0.64
CA PHE A 35 6.58 -8.89 -0.11
C PHE A 35 5.51 -7.98 -0.72
N TYR A 36 4.87 -8.44 -1.80
CA TYR A 36 3.83 -7.69 -2.51
C TYR A 36 2.59 -7.51 -1.62
N PRO A 37 2.24 -6.27 -1.23
CA PRO A 37 1.25 -6.04 -0.18
C PRO A 37 -0.16 -5.85 -0.77
N GLU A 38 -0.68 -6.89 -1.43
CA GLU A 38 -2.00 -6.84 -2.08
C GLU A 38 -3.14 -6.61 -1.09
N GLU A 39 -3.13 -7.30 0.04
CA GLU A 39 -4.18 -7.22 1.06
C GLU A 39 -4.17 -5.84 1.73
N LEU A 40 -2.97 -5.30 1.98
CA LEU A 40 -2.80 -3.93 2.49
C LEU A 40 -3.24 -2.89 1.47
N LEU A 41 -2.98 -3.11 0.18
CA LEU A 41 -3.43 -2.23 -0.90
C LEU A 41 -4.96 -2.25 -1.03
N ALA A 42 -5.58 -3.42 -0.89
CA ALA A 42 -7.03 -3.60 -0.90
C ALA A 42 -7.67 -2.90 0.31
N GLU A 43 -7.11 -3.06 1.50
CA GLU A 43 -7.58 -2.38 2.71
C GLU A 43 -7.44 -0.86 2.61
N LEU A 44 -6.30 -0.35 2.12
CA LEU A 44 -6.05 1.09 1.94
C LEU A 44 -6.96 1.74 0.89
N ASN A 45 -7.27 1.02 -0.19
CA ASN A 45 -8.15 1.52 -1.25
C ASN A 45 -9.64 1.27 -0.97
N GLY A 46 -9.96 0.32 -0.10
CA GLY A 46 -11.32 -0.01 0.31
C GLY A 46 -11.71 0.68 1.63
N PRO A 47 -11.93 -0.08 2.71
CA PRO A 47 -12.50 0.44 3.96
C PRO A 47 -11.52 1.31 4.77
N ASN A 48 -10.23 1.34 4.41
CA ASN A 48 -9.18 2.14 5.04
C ASN A 48 -9.14 1.97 6.57
N ARG A 49 -9.29 0.71 7.03
CA ARG A 49 -9.28 0.36 8.45
C ARG A 49 -7.87 0.44 9.01
N ILE A 50 -7.63 1.48 9.80
CA ILE A 50 -6.32 1.76 10.41
C ILE A 50 -5.84 0.57 11.25
N GLU A 51 -6.73 -0.09 11.99
CA GLU A 51 -6.40 -1.25 12.83
C GLU A 51 -5.83 -2.42 12.02
N ARG A 52 -6.49 -2.74 10.89
CA ARG A 52 -6.09 -3.83 10.00
C ARG A 52 -4.79 -3.50 9.26
N ILE A 53 -4.62 -2.24 8.88
CA ILE A 53 -3.36 -1.73 8.32
C ILE A 53 -2.20 -1.89 9.30
N ILE A 54 -2.40 -1.57 10.59
CA ILE A 54 -1.37 -1.74 11.63
C ILE A 54 -1.07 -3.23 11.84
N GLU A 55 -2.09 -4.09 11.86
CA GLU A 55 -1.93 -5.53 11.99
C GLU A 55 -1.12 -6.13 10.83
N LEU A 56 -1.46 -5.77 9.59
CA LEU A 56 -0.71 -6.16 8.39
C LEU A 56 0.73 -5.65 8.39
N CYS A 57 0.97 -4.46 8.95
CA CYS A 57 2.31 -3.91 9.09
C CYS A 57 3.14 -4.61 10.19
N LYS A 58 2.49 -5.14 11.23
CA LYS A 58 3.14 -5.90 12.31
C LYS A 58 3.41 -7.35 11.92
N ARG A 59 2.64 -7.91 10.98
CA ARG A 59 2.82 -9.25 10.42
C ARG A 59 4.01 -9.23 9.45
N LYS A 60 5.20 -9.06 10.00
CA LYS A 60 6.48 -8.99 9.30
C LYS A 60 7.20 -10.32 9.35
#